data_AF-A0AA39ETY7-F1
#
_entry.id   AF-A0AA39ETY7-F1
#
_cell.length_a   1.000
_cell.length_b   1.000
_cell.length_c   1.000
_cell.angle_alpha   90.00
_cell.angle_beta   90.00
_cell.angle_gamma   90.00
#
_symmetry.space_group_name_H-M   'P 1'
#
loop_
_entity.id
_entity.type
_entity.pdbx_description
1 polymer ?
#
loop_
_entity_poly.entity_id
_entity_poly.type
_entity_poly.pdbx_seq_one_letter_code
_entity_poly.pdbx_strand_id
1 'polypeptide(L)' 'MQQNNVFTIAKRNVKGQDMLYQSLKLTNNVWVLNELKIQPGNPDVTLSLKSRTVEVAGGVFQSYNVILHL' A
#
# COMPACT_ATOMS: atom_id res chain seq x y z
N MET A 1 4.65 -0.43 8.31
CA MET A 1 4.95 -0.77 6.89
C MET A 1 6.42 -1.05 6.62
N GLN A 2 7.35 -0.12 6.88
CA GLN A 2 8.78 -0.28 6.53
C GLN A 2 9.45 -1.55 7.11
N GLN A 3 9.07 -1.96 8.33
CA GLN A 3 9.54 -3.22 8.95
C GLN A 3 9.18 -4.48 8.15
N ASN A 4 8.20 -4.38 7.23
CA ASN A 4 7.76 -5.45 6.33
C ASN A 4 8.23 -5.22 4.88
N ASN A 5 9.32 -4.47 4.68
CA ASN A 5 9.89 -4.16 3.35
C ASN A 5 8.94 -3.42 2.39
N VAL A 6 7.99 -2.66 2.94
CA VAL A 6 7.13 -1.73 2.20
C VAL A 6 7.57 -0.31 2.49
N PHE A 7 8.14 0.36 1.49
CA PHE A 7 8.77 1.67 1.66
C PHE A 7 7.84 2.78 1.20
N THR A 8 7.63 3.79 2.04
CA THR A 8 6.90 5.00 1.65
C THR A 8 7.86 5.95 0.95
N ILE A 9 7.62 6.20 -0.34
CA ILE A 9 8.48 7.01 -1.21
C ILE A 9 7.99 8.46 -1.33
N ALA A 10 6.70 8.70 -1.09
CA ALA A 10 6.15 10.04 -0.98
C ALA A 10 4.92 10.05 -0.07
N LYS A 11 4.70 11.18 0.60
CA LYS A 11 3.50 11.47 1.37
C LYS A 11 2.91 12.77 0.87
N ARG A 12 1.60 12.80 0.65
CA ARG A 12 0.84 14.02 0.35
C ARG A 12 -0.35 14.10 1.29
N ASN A 13 -0.74 15.31 1.66
CA ASN A 13 -2.04 15.57 2.26
C ASN A 13 -2.89 16.30 1.23
N VAL A 14 -4.07 15.75 0.91
CA VAL A 14 -5.00 16.31 -0.07
C VAL A 14 -6.36 16.46 0.60
N LYS A 15 -6.78 17.70 0.85
CA LYS A 15 -8.06 18.01 1.50
C LYS A 15 -8.25 17.26 2.84
N GLY A 16 -7.19 17.17 3.65
CA GLY A 16 -7.20 16.47 4.93
C GLY A 16 -7.03 14.95 4.83
N GLN A 17 -6.92 14.38 3.62
CA GLN A 17 -6.70 12.95 3.41
C GLN A 17 -5.20 12.69 3.21
N ASP A 18 -4.67 11.74 3.97
CA ASP A 18 -3.28 11.32 3.81
C ASP A 18 -3.18 10.31 2.66
N MET A 19 -2.26 10.59 1.74
CA MET A 19 -1.97 9.81 0.55
C MET A 19 -0.51 9.36 0.64
N LEU A 20 -0.30 8.07 0.89
CA LEU A 20 1.03 7.46 0.98
C LEU A 20 1.32 6.69 -0.31
N TYR A 21 2.36 7.11 -1.02
CA TYR A 21 2.87 6.40 -2.18
C TYR A 21 3.97 5.46 -1.73
N GLN A 22 3.82 4.18 -2.05
CA GLN A 22 4.66 3.12 -1.54
C GLN A 22 5.17 2.21 -2.65
N SER A 23 6.31 1.57 -2.39
CA SER A 23 6.86 0.55 -3.26
C SER A 23 7.33 -0.67 -2.47
N LEU A 24 7.24 -1.83 -3.12
CA LEU A 24 7.84 -3.08 -2.68
C LEU A 24 8.25 -3.90 -3.90
N LYS A 25 9.20 -4.81 -3.69
CA LYS A 25 9.67 -5.74 -4.71
C LYS A 25 9.59 -7.16 -4.16
N LEU A 26 8.91 -8.05 -4.87
CA LEU A 26 8.85 -9.47 -4.52
C LEU A 26 10.18 -10.16 -4.84
N THR A 27 10.42 -11.31 -4.21
CA THR A 27 11.64 -12.11 -4.40
C THR A 27 11.87 -12.55 -5.85
N ASN A 28 10.79 -12.69 -6.63
CA ASN A 28 10.81 -12.98 -8.07
C ASN A 28 10.97 -11.73 -8.96
N ASN A 29 11.39 -10.60 -8.39
CA ASN A 29 11.60 -9.32 -9.06
C ASN A 29 10.36 -8.57 -9.56
N VAL A 30 9.14 -9.02 -9.22
CA VAL A 30 7.93 -8.26 -9.51
C VAL A 30 7.89 -7.01 -8.64
N TRP A 31 7.79 -5.85 -9.29
CA TRP A 31 7.56 -4.57 -8.62
C TRP A 31 6.07 -4.34 -8.38
N VAL A 32 5.75 -3.79 -7.21
CA VAL A 32 4.41 -3.36 -6.87
C VAL A 32 4.49 -1.93 -6.36
N LEU A 33 3.67 -1.06 -6.94
CA LEU A 33 3.47 0.33 -6.52
C LEU A 33 2.10 0.43 -5.88
N ASN A 34 2.04 1.04 -4.71
CA ASN A 34 0.81 1.18 -3.95
C ASN A 34 0.53 2.65 -3.63
N GLU A 35 -0.75 3.00 -3.61
CA GLU A 35 -1.24 4.26 -3.05
C GLU A 35 -2.19 3.90 -1.90
N LEU A 36 -1.82 4.26 -0.67
CA LEU A 36 -2.65 4.08 0.51
C LEU A 36 -3.30 5.41 0.87
N LYS A 37 -4.63 5.44 0.80
CA LYS A 37 -5.46 6.60 1.10
C LYS A 37 -6.09 6.43 2.48
N ILE A 38 -5.86 7.39 3.36
CA ILE A 38 -6.36 7.43 4.73
C ILE A 38 -7.22 8.67 4.89
N GLN A 39 -8.47 8.49 5.32
CA GLN A 39 -9.43 9.58 5.49
C GLN A 39 -9.74 9.76 6.98
N PRO A 40 -9.63 10.97 7.54
CA PRO A 40 -10.04 11.23 8.92
C PRO A 40 -11.51 10.85 9.14
N GLY A 41 -11.79 10.17 10.25
CA GLY A 41 -13.16 9.76 10.62
C GLY A 41 -13.69 8.54 9.87
N ASN A 42 -12.96 7.99 8.90
CA ASN A 42 -13.27 6.70 8.28
C ASN A 42 -12.30 5.63 8.81
N PRO A 43 -12.79 4.55 9.45
CA PRO A 43 -11.92 3.45 9.86
C PRO A 43 -11.35 2.67 8.67
N ASP A 44 -11.99 2.73 7.50
CA ASP A 44 -11.53 2.04 6.31
C ASP A 44 -10.46 2.86 5.56
N VAL A 45 -9.44 2.16 5.10
CA VAL A 45 -8.41 2.69 4.20
C VAL A 45 -8.58 2.15 2.80
N THR A 46 -8.29 2.96 1.78
CA THR A 46 -8.31 2.50 0.39
C THR A 46 -6.89 2.21 -0.06
N LEU A 47 -6.64 0.97 -0.50
CA LEU A 47 -5.37 0.58 -1.12
C LEU A 47 -5.55 0.43 -2.63
N SER A 48 -4.82 1.24 -3.40
CA SER A 48 -4.74 1.10 -4.86
C SER A 48 -3.40 0.48 -5.23
N LEU A 49 -3.39 -0.49 -6.13
CA LEU A 49 -2.20 -1.24 -6.52
C LEU A 49 -1.96 -1.13 -8.02
N LYS A 50 -0.68 -0.98 -8.40
CA LYS A 50 -0.20 -1.07 -9.78
C LYS A 50 0.98 -2.03 -9.86
N SER A 51 0.85 -3.06 -10.69
CA SER A 51 1.93 -3.98 -11.03
C SER A 51 1.80 -4.45 -12.48
N ARG A 52 2.88 -4.97 -13.05
CA ARG A 52 2.84 -5.64 -14.37
C ARG A 52 2.15 -7.00 -14.29
N THR A 53 2.25 -7.69 -13.15
CA THR A 53 1.65 -9.00 -12.92
C THR A 53 0.45 -8.83 -11.99
N VAL A 54 -0.77 -8.85 -12.52
CA VAL A 54 -1.99 -8.56 -11.75
C VAL A 54 -2.34 -9.63 -10.72
N GLU A 55 -1.90 -10.87 -10.93
CA GLU A 55 -2.17 -12.01 -10.04
C GLU A 55 -1.62 -11.82 -8.62
N VAL A 56 -0.61 -10.95 -8.46
CA VAL A 56 -0.03 -10.65 -7.13
C VAL A 56 -0.96 -9.81 -6.26
N ALA A 57 -1.98 -9.16 -6.84
CA ALA A 57 -2.81 -8.19 -6.14
C ALA A 57 -3.51 -8.80 -4.92
N GLY A 58 -4.07 -10.00 -5.05
CA GLY A 58 -4.76 -10.69 -3.95
C GLY A 58 -3.87 -10.89 -2.73
N GLY A 59 -2.65 -11.41 -2.95
CA GLY A 59 -1.67 -11.62 -1.88
C GLY A 59 -1.18 -10.31 -1.25
N VAL A 60 -1.00 -9.25 -2.04
CA VAL A 60 -0.62 -7.94 -1.52
C VAL A 60 -1.75 -7.33 -0.66
N PHE A 61 -3.01 -7.40 -1.11
CA PHE A 61 -4.15 -6.92 -0.32
C PHE A 61 -4.28 -7.64 1.01
N GLN A 62 -4.16 -8.98 1.01
CA GLN A 62 -4.19 -9.78 2.24
C GLN A 62 -3.04 -9.40 3.18
N SER A 63 -1.82 -9.24 2.64
CA SER A 63 -0.66 -8.86 3.44
C SER A 63 -0.82 -7.47 4.07
N TYR A 64 -1.34 -6.50 3.34
CA TYR A 64 -1.63 -5.16 3.86
C TYR A 64 -2.68 -5.18 4.97
N ASN A 65 -3.74 -5.99 4.81
CA ASN A 65 -4.75 -6.16 5.84
C ASN A 65 -4.12 -6.69 7.13
N VAL A 66 -3.33 -7.76 7.05
CA VAL A 66 -2.63 -8.35 8.20
C VAL A 66 -1.67 -7.36 8.84
N ILE A 67 -0.83 -6.65 8.07
CA ILE A 67 0.17 -5.72 8.62
C ILE A 67 -0.47 -4.51 9.32
N LEU A 68 -1.66 -4.07 8.90
CA LEU A 68 -2.33 -2.90 9.48
C LEU A 68 -3.22 -3.23 10.68
N HIS A 69 -3.64 -4.49 10.84
CA HIS A 69 -4.56 -4.92 11.90
C HIS A 69 -3.92 -5.88 12.92
N LEU A 70 -2.64 -6.23 12.76
CA LEU A 70 -1.80 -6.82 13.79
C LEU A 70 -1.02 -5.74 14.54
#